data_AF-A0A1S2QKV0-F1
#
_entry.id   AF-A0A1S2QKV0-F1
#
_cell.length_a   1.000
_cell.length_b   1.000
_cell.length_c   1.000
_cell.angle_alpha   90.00
_cell.angle_beta   90.00
_cell.angle_gamma   90.00
#
_symmetry.space_group_name_H-M   'P 1'
#
loop_
_entity.id
_entity.type
_entity.pdbx_description
1 polymer ?
#
loop_
_entity_poly.entity_id
_entity_poly.type
_entity_poly.pdbx_seq_one_letter_code
_entity_poly.pdbx_strand_id
1 'polypeptide(L)'
;MTTYGYGGRGRISLGDGTPPDLETLMAVAERLTAALHAEYPGIAEYGVIIQRQFEQSAEDGLPPNLGRIRSSLNEIAIRAGAGTGSLTFTQRLLDDLGL
;
A
#
# COMPACT_ATOMS: atom_id res chain seq x y z
N MET A 1 32.83 23.25 2.80
CA MET A 1 31.46 23.65 2.42
C MET A 1 30.98 22.62 1.41
N THR A 2 30.27 21.59 1.88
CA THR A 2 29.88 20.45 1.03
C THR A 2 28.39 20.60 0.73
N THR A 3 28.08 20.69 -0.55
CA THR A 3 26.75 20.95 -1.11
C THR A 3 25.85 19.73 -0.90
N TYR A 4 24.69 19.95 -0.28
CA TYR A 4 23.61 18.97 -0.19
C TYR A 4 22.95 18.81 -1.57
N GLY A 5 23.17 17.66 -2.20
CA GLY A 5 22.38 17.22 -3.36
C GLY A 5 21.06 16.63 -2.89
N TYR A 6 20.02 17.46 -2.77
CA TYR A 6 18.63 16.99 -2.67
C TYR A 6 18.18 16.55 -4.07
N GLY A 7 18.19 15.24 -4.31
CA GLY A 7 17.81 14.68 -5.60
C GLY A 7 17.79 13.16 -5.56
N GLY A 8 16.85 12.58 -4.81
CA GLY A 8 16.67 11.14 -4.76
C GLY A 8 15.24 10.82 -4.37
N ARG A 9 14.34 10.75 -5.37
CA ARG A 9 13.02 10.14 -5.22
C ARG A 9 13.20 8.83 -4.45
N GLY A 10 12.44 8.66 -3.37
CA GLY A 10 12.40 7.45 -2.55
C GLY A 10 12.10 6.24 -3.43
N ARG A 11 13.16 5.60 -3.94
CA ARG A 11 13.06 4.38 -4.70
C ARG A 11 13.01 3.28 -3.67
N ILE A 12 11.79 2.89 -3.31
CA ILE A 12 11.52 1.62 -2.63
C ILE A 12 12.05 0.55 -3.59
N SER A 13 13.30 0.12 -3.48
CA SER A 13 13.85 -0.93 -4.35
C SER A 13 13.45 -2.28 -3.76
N LEU A 14 12.33 -2.83 -4.22
CA LEU A 14 11.99 -4.25 -4.05
C LEU A 14 11.88 -4.91 -5.44
N GLY A 15 12.93 -5.68 -5.80
CA GLY A 15 12.92 -6.66 -6.90
C GLY A 15 13.14 -6.11 -8.31
N ASP A 16 13.52 -7.00 -9.23
CA ASP A 16 14.00 -6.81 -10.62
C ASP A 16 13.01 -6.17 -11.62
N GLY A 17 12.00 -5.45 -11.13
CA GLY A 17 11.11 -4.56 -11.89
C GLY A 17 11.31 -3.13 -11.40
N THR A 18 10.77 -2.11 -12.08
CA THR A 18 10.62 -0.81 -11.40
C THR A 18 9.38 -0.92 -10.52
N PRO A 19 9.51 -1.06 -9.18
CA PRO A 19 8.34 -1.10 -8.32
C PRO A 19 7.52 0.17 -8.53
N PRO A 20 6.18 0.08 -8.48
CA PRO A 20 5.33 1.25 -8.63
C PRO A 20 5.74 2.32 -7.62
N ASP A 21 5.75 3.57 -8.09
CA ASP A 21 6.00 4.70 -7.22
C ASP A 21 4.96 4.79 -6.10
N LEU A 22 5.31 5.49 -5.03
CA LEU A 22 4.48 5.63 -3.84
C LEU A 22 3.09 6.22 -4.16
N GLU A 23 3.00 7.11 -5.15
CA GLU A 23 1.73 7.71 -5.59
C GLU A 23 0.81 6.65 -6.22
N THR A 24 1.36 5.77 -7.05
CA THR A 24 0.63 4.63 -7.62
C THR A 24 0.14 3.68 -6.52
N LEU A 25 0.96 3.38 -5.52
CA LEU A 25 0.58 2.54 -4.38
C LEU A 25 -0.54 3.18 -3.55
N MET A 26 -0.48 4.49 -3.31
CA MET A 26 -1.53 5.25 -2.64
C MET A 26 -2.86 5.20 -3.41
N ALA A 27 -2.83 5.36 -4.73
CA ALA A 27 -4.03 5.27 -5.55
C ALA A 27 -4.67 3.88 -5.53
N VAL A 28 -3.86 2.81 -5.50
CA VAL A 28 -4.37 1.44 -5.34
C VAL A 28 -4.98 1.24 -3.95
N ALA A 29 -4.33 1.76 -2.89
CA ALA A 29 -4.87 1.71 -1.53
C ALA A 29 -6.17 2.52 -1.37
N GLU A 30 -6.33 3.63 -2.10
CA GLU A 30 -7.59 4.38 -2.18
C GLU A 30 -8.72 3.52 -2.74
N ARG A 31 -8.47 2.86 -3.88
CA ARG A 31 -9.45 1.98 -4.53
C ARG A 31 -9.78 0.75 -3.68
N LEU A 32 -8.79 0.18 -2.98
CA LEU A 32 -9.01 -0.90 -2.02
C LEU A 32 -9.97 -0.44 -0.91
N THR A 33 -9.72 0.70 -0.29
CA THR A 33 -10.59 1.22 0.78
C THR A 33 -12.00 1.53 0.29
N ALA A 34 -12.13 2.09 -0.91
CA ALA A 34 -13.44 2.32 -1.53
C ALA A 34 -14.20 0.99 -1.77
N ALA A 35 -13.51 -0.04 -2.27
CA ALA A 35 -14.09 -1.37 -2.45
C ALA A 35 -14.50 -1.99 -1.11
N LEU A 36 -13.66 -1.87 -0.07
CA LEU A 36 -13.98 -2.36 1.27
C LEU A 36 -15.18 -1.63 1.87
N HIS A 37 -15.31 -0.32 1.68
CA HIS A 37 -16.49 0.41 2.15
C HIS A 37 -17.78 -0.07 1.48
N ALA A 38 -17.72 -0.46 0.22
CA ALA A 38 -18.88 -0.95 -0.53
C ALA A 38 -19.22 -2.42 -0.20
N GLU A 39 -18.19 -3.28 -0.10
CA GLU A 39 -18.35 -4.73 0.00
C GLU A 39 -18.32 -5.23 1.45
N TYR A 40 -17.46 -4.64 2.29
CA TYR A 40 -17.18 -5.10 3.65
C TYR A 40 -16.92 -3.92 4.62
N PRO A 41 -17.93 -3.11 4.94
CA PRO A 41 -17.74 -1.88 5.72
C PRO A 41 -17.13 -2.12 7.10
N GLY A 42 -17.33 -3.31 7.69
CA GLY A 42 -16.76 -3.68 8.98
C GLY A 42 -15.24 -3.92 8.99
N ILE A 43 -14.57 -3.90 7.83
CA ILE A 43 -13.11 -4.11 7.71
C ILE A 43 -12.44 -3.01 6.87
N ALA A 44 -13.19 -1.98 6.45
CA ALA A 44 -12.66 -0.86 5.68
C ALA A 44 -11.55 -0.09 6.43
N GLU A 45 -11.53 -0.19 7.77
CA GLU A 45 -10.46 0.37 8.60
C GLU A 45 -9.06 -0.16 8.23
N TYR A 46 -8.95 -1.41 7.76
CA TYR A 46 -7.66 -1.96 7.32
C TYR A 46 -7.14 -1.27 6.05
N GLY A 47 -8.04 -0.87 5.15
CA GLY A 47 -7.68 -0.05 3.99
C GLY A 47 -7.15 1.33 4.40
N VAL A 48 -7.80 1.97 5.37
CA VAL A 48 -7.35 3.26 5.93
C VAL A 48 -5.98 3.13 6.61
N ILE A 49 -5.73 2.03 7.35
CA ILE A 49 -4.43 1.78 7.95
C ILE A 49 -3.33 1.72 6.89
N ILE A 50 -3.57 1.02 5.78
CA ILE A 50 -2.62 0.91 4.66
C ILE A 50 -2.33 2.29 4.06
N GLN A 51 -3.37 3.08 3.77
CA GLN A 51 -3.21 4.46 3.26
C GLN A 51 -2.34 5.30 4.16
N ARG A 52 -2.60 5.29 5.48
CA ARG A 52 -1.78 6.05 6.44
C ARG A 52 -0.32 5.63 6.45
N GLN A 53 0.00 4.36 6.20
CA GLN A 53 1.41 3.94 6.11
C GLN A 53 2.10 4.51 4.88
N PHE A 54 1.38 4.65 3.76
CA PHE A 54 1.93 5.29 2.56
C PHE A 54 2.02 6.81 2.72
N GLU A 55 1.02 7.46 3.32
CA GLU A 55 1.06 8.90 3.63
C GLU A 55 2.22 9.23 4.57
N GLN A 56 2.40 8.47 5.67
CA GLN A 56 3.53 8.65 6.59
C GLN A 56 4.87 8.47 5.87
N SER A 57 4.97 7.49 4.97
CA SER A 57 6.16 7.30 4.14
C SER A 57 6.44 8.50 3.22
N ALA A 58 5.40 9.10 2.65
CA ALA A 58 5.52 10.28 1.81
C ALA A 58 5.95 11.52 2.62
N GLU A 59 5.41 11.68 3.82
CA GLU A 59 5.71 12.79 4.74
C GLU A 59 7.12 12.69 5.33
N ASP A 60 7.49 11.52 5.85
CA ASP A 60 8.76 11.29 6.53
C ASP A 60 9.93 11.06 5.55
N GLY A 61 9.62 10.77 4.28
CA GLY A 61 10.60 10.37 3.26
C GLY A 61 11.25 9.01 3.54
N LEU A 62 10.71 8.27 4.52
CA LEU A 62 11.14 6.92 4.91
C LEU A 62 10.32 5.86 4.18
N PRO A 63 10.82 4.63 4.01
CA PRO A 63 10.04 3.56 3.42
C PRO A 63 8.80 3.23 4.27
N PRO A 64 7.68 2.83 3.65
CA PRO A 64 6.46 2.49 4.38
C PRO A 64 6.66 1.23 5.22
N ASN A 65 5.89 1.09 6.30
CA ASN A 65 5.96 -0.08 7.17
C ASN A 65 5.31 -1.30 6.50
N LEU A 66 6.11 -2.02 5.71
CA LEU A 66 5.67 -3.20 4.96
C LEU A 66 5.13 -4.30 5.86
N GLY A 67 5.66 -4.46 7.09
CA GLY A 67 5.16 -5.44 8.05
C GLY A 67 3.72 -5.15 8.48
N ARG A 68 3.41 -3.88 8.74
CA ARG A 68 2.06 -3.44 9.08
C ARG A 68 1.11 -3.54 7.89
N ILE A 69 1.56 -3.12 6.70
CA ILE A 69 0.78 -3.23 5.46
C ILE A 69 0.43 -4.70 5.17
N ARG A 70 1.41 -5.60 5.24
CA ARG A 70 1.20 -7.05 5.05
C ARG A 70 0.18 -7.61 6.03
N SER A 71 0.26 -7.23 7.31
CA SER A 71 -0.70 -7.68 8.32
C SER A 71 -2.12 -7.23 8.00
N SER A 72 -2.31 -5.98 7.57
CA SER A 72 -3.62 -5.46 7.18
C SER A 72 -4.16 -6.11 5.90
N LEU A 73 -3.30 -6.33 4.90
CA LEU A 73 -3.67 -7.05 3.67
C LEU A 73 -4.08 -8.49 3.96
N ASN A 74 -3.41 -9.18 4.88
CA ASN A 74 -3.79 -10.53 5.31
C ASN A 74 -5.15 -10.56 6.01
N GLU A 75 -5.43 -9.62 6.92
CA GLU A 75 -6.75 -9.51 7.56
C GLU A 75 -7.87 -9.29 6.54
N ILE A 76 -7.61 -8.46 5.51
CA ILE A 76 -8.54 -8.27 4.40
C ILE A 76 -8.70 -9.57 3.61
N ALA A 77 -7.62 -10.25 3.23
CA ALA A 77 -7.68 -11.50 2.46
C ALA A 77 -8.42 -12.63 3.18
N ILE A 78 -8.35 -12.68 4.52
CA ILE A 78 -9.07 -13.68 5.33
C ILE A 78 -10.59 -13.41 5.31
N ARG A 79 -10.99 -12.14 5.29
CA ARG A 79 -12.39 -11.72 5.47
C ARG A 79 -13.11 -11.41 4.15
N ALA A 80 -12.37 -10.98 3.13
CA ALA A 80 -12.87 -10.74 1.80
C ALA A 80 -13.13 -12.07 1.08
N GLY A 81 -14.32 -12.21 0.52
CA GLY A 81 -14.71 -13.38 -0.25
C GLY A 81 -13.99 -13.45 -1.60
N ALA A 82 -13.81 -14.66 -2.11
CA ALA A 82 -13.31 -14.88 -3.46
C ALA A 82 -14.21 -14.18 -4.49
N GLY A 83 -13.60 -13.49 -5.46
CA GLY A 83 -14.32 -12.77 -6.53
C GLY A 83 -14.75 -11.34 -6.20
N THR A 84 -14.29 -10.78 -5.07
CA THR A 84 -14.55 -9.38 -4.72
C THR A 84 -13.48 -8.41 -5.21
N GLY A 85 -13.87 -7.16 -5.47
CA GLY A 85 -12.95 -6.12 -5.91
C GLY A 85 -11.88 -5.83 -4.85
N SER A 86 -12.27 -5.88 -3.56
CA SER A 86 -11.35 -5.74 -2.44
C SER A 86 -10.21 -6.76 -2.50
N LEU A 87 -10.51 -8.03 -2.77
CA LEU A 87 -9.49 -9.09 -2.87
C LEU A 87 -8.55 -8.88 -4.07
N THR A 88 -9.07 -8.42 -5.21
CA THR A 88 -8.24 -8.10 -6.39
C THR A 88 -7.24 -6.99 -6.08
N PHE A 89 -7.65 -5.93 -5.39
CA PHE A 89 -6.73 -4.87 -4.98
C PHE A 89 -5.75 -5.32 -3.91
N THR A 90 -6.17 -6.18 -2.97
CA THR A 90 -5.27 -6.78 -1.98
C THR A 90 -4.16 -7.60 -2.64
N GLN A 91 -4.50 -8.47 -3.61
CA GLN A 91 -3.51 -9.27 -4.35
C GLN A 91 -2.55 -8.40 -5.14
N ARG A 92 -3.07 -7.37 -5.83
CA ARG A 92 -2.23 -6.43 -6.57
C ARG A 92 -1.24 -5.71 -5.66
N LEU A 93 -1.65 -5.27 -4.47
CA LEU A 93 -0.74 -4.63 -3.51
C LEU A 93 0.31 -5.60 -2.97
N LEU A 94 -0.01 -6.88 -2.78
CA LEU A 94 0.98 -7.88 -2.38
C LEU A 94 2.03 -8.08 -3.48
N ASP A 95 1.59 -8.20 -4.75
CA ASP A 95 2.49 -8.36 -5.89
C ASP A 95 3.37 -7.12 -6.10
N ASP A 96 2.77 -5.92 -6.09
CA ASP A 96 3.46 -4.64 -6.30
C ASP A 96 4.50 -4.35 -5.19
N LEU A 97 4.28 -4.89 -3.99
CA LEU A 97 5.19 -4.79 -2.85
C LEU A 97 6.13 -6.01 -2.70
N GLY A 98 5.96 -7.06 -3.50
CA GLY A 98 6.73 -8.30 -3.40
C GLY A 98 6.58 -9.06 -2.08
N LEU A 99 5.35 -9.14 -1.52
CA LEU A 99 5.03 -9.67 -0.17
C LEU A 99 4.35 -11.05 -0.12
#